data_AF-A0A924GSR4-F1
#
_entry.id   AF-A0A924GSR4-F1
#
_cell.length_a   1.000
_cell.length_b   1.000
_cell.length_c   1.000
_cell.angle_alpha   90.00
_cell.angle_beta   90.00
_cell.angle_gamma   90.00
#
_symmetry.space_group_name_H-M   'P 1'
#
loop_
_entity.id
_entity.type
_entity.pdbx_description
1 polymer ?
#
loop_
_entity_poly.entity_id
_entity_poly.type
_entity_poly.pdbx_seq_one_letter_code
_entity_poly.pdbx_strand_id
1 'polypeptide(L)'
;VCRVAALPAPNDRERTQWYFQRYVQHLPGAGEIVLFDRSWYNRAGVERVMGFCTEEQYEEFFRTVPEFEKMLVRSGIQLVKYWFSISDEEQHLRFLSRIRDPRKQWKLSPMDLESRSRWEAYTRAKEVMLERTHSPQARWWVVQADDKKAARLNCIDHLLSLVPYTEIPHAEVELPERVRNKDYSRRPMPAEFFIPEKY
;
A
#
# COMPACT_ATOMS: atom_id res chain seq x y z
N VAL A 1 -13.75 -2.03 -7.92
CA VAL A 1 -13.08 -0.73 -7.61
C VAL A 1 -11.80 -1.04 -6.83
N CYS A 2 -10.69 -0.34 -7.08
CA CYS A 2 -9.42 -0.53 -6.35
C CYS A 2 -8.95 0.81 -5.75
N ARG A 3 -8.65 0.84 -4.45
CA ARG A 3 -8.17 2.06 -3.76
C ARG A 3 -7.05 1.78 -2.77
N VAL A 4 -6.27 2.81 -2.46
CA VAL A 4 -5.20 2.78 -1.46
C VAL A 4 -5.66 3.48 -0.19
N ALA A 5 -5.46 2.84 0.97
CA ALA A 5 -5.66 3.42 2.29
C ALA A 5 -4.28 3.72 2.91
N ALA A 6 -3.87 5.00 2.89
CA ALA A 6 -2.62 5.49 3.45
C ALA A 6 -2.94 6.52 4.56
N LEU A 7 -3.18 6.02 5.78
CA LEU A 7 -3.65 6.87 6.88
C LEU A 7 -2.47 7.67 7.48
N PRO A 8 -2.64 8.97 7.77
CA PRO A 8 -1.65 9.74 8.51
C PRO A 8 -1.59 9.28 9.98
N ALA A 9 -0.66 9.85 10.75
CA ALA A 9 -0.62 9.67 12.20
C ALA A 9 -2.00 9.97 12.83
N PRO A 10 -2.41 9.23 13.88
CA PRO A 10 -3.72 9.41 14.48
C PRO A 10 -3.85 10.79 15.13
N ASN A 11 -4.97 11.46 14.88
CA ASN A 11 -5.32 12.71 15.57
C ASN A 11 -5.74 12.44 17.03
N ASP A 12 -5.90 13.50 17.82
CA ASP A 12 -6.19 13.40 19.25
C ASP A 12 -7.46 12.60 19.56
N ARG A 13 -8.48 12.68 18.69
CA ARG A 13 -9.70 11.89 18.83
C ARG A 13 -9.46 10.42 18.47
N GLU A 14 -8.74 10.14 17.39
CA GLU A 14 -8.41 8.76 16.99
C GLU A 14 -7.55 8.05 18.04
N ARG A 15 -6.72 8.79 18.80
CA ARG A 15 -5.91 8.25 19.90
C ARG A 15 -6.74 7.78 21.10
N THR A 16 -7.94 8.32 21.29
CA THR A 16 -8.87 7.91 22.37
C THR A 16 -9.88 6.85 21.93
N GLN A 17 -9.92 6.53 20.64
CA GLN A 17 -10.78 5.50 20.08
C GLN A 17 -10.20 4.10 20.29
N TRP A 18 -11.03 3.09 20.03
CA TRP A 18 -10.52 1.75 19.83
C TRP A 18 -9.56 1.74 18.64
N TYR A 19 -8.37 1.15 18.83
CA TYR A 19 -7.26 1.27 17.88
C TYR A 19 -7.60 0.87 16.44
N PHE A 20 -8.43 -0.17 16.27
CA PHE A 20 -8.83 -0.66 14.95
C PHE A 20 -9.93 0.18 14.29
N GLN A 21 -10.62 1.05 15.03
CA GLN A 21 -11.81 1.79 14.57
C GLN A 21 -11.54 2.60 13.31
N ARG A 22 -10.42 3.33 13.25
CA ARG A 22 -10.06 4.13 12.08
C ARG A 22 -9.75 3.28 10.84
N TYR A 23 -9.20 2.07 11.03
CA TYR A 23 -8.88 1.17 9.93
C TYR A 23 -10.13 0.46 9.38
N VAL A 24 -11.09 0.14 10.27
CA VAL A 24 -12.36 -0.49 9.91
C VAL A 24 -13.15 0.35 8.90
N GLN A 25 -13.08 1.67 9.01
CA GLN A 25 -13.72 2.61 8.06
C GLN A 25 -13.21 2.45 6.61
N HIS A 26 -12.06 1.83 6.42
CA HIS A 26 -11.44 1.62 5.11
C HIS A 26 -11.53 0.18 4.62
N LEU A 27 -12.20 -0.74 5.31
CA LEU A 27 -12.36 -2.11 4.84
C LEU A 27 -13.11 -2.15 3.49
N PRO A 28 -12.87 -3.18 2.66
CA PRO A 28 -13.52 -3.32 1.36
C PRO A 28 -14.99 -3.70 1.48
N GLY A 29 -15.83 -3.17 0.59
CA GLY A 29 -17.12 -3.76 0.22
C GLY A 29 -16.98 -4.88 -0.81
N ALA A 30 -18.11 -5.47 -1.21
CA ALA A 30 -18.12 -6.49 -2.26
C ALA A 30 -17.59 -5.93 -3.59
N GLY A 31 -16.65 -6.63 -4.23
CA GLY A 31 -16.02 -6.21 -5.49
C GLY A 31 -14.98 -5.08 -5.33
N GLU A 32 -14.60 -4.74 -4.10
CA GLU A 32 -13.55 -3.78 -3.82
C GLU A 32 -12.22 -4.45 -3.47
N ILE A 33 -11.13 -3.85 -3.94
CA ILE A 33 -9.77 -4.14 -3.50
C ILE A 33 -9.28 -2.92 -2.74
N VAL A 34 -8.82 -3.12 -1.50
CA VAL A 34 -8.21 -2.07 -0.69
C VAL A 34 -6.78 -2.44 -0.35
N LEU A 35 -5.85 -1.59 -0.79
CA LEU A 35 -4.43 -1.73 -0.50
C LEU A 35 -4.06 -0.82 0.66
N PHE A 36 -3.68 -1.40 1.79
CA PHE A 36 -3.23 -0.66 2.96
C PHE A 36 -1.73 -0.32 2.83
N ASP A 37 -1.40 0.96 2.60
CA ASP A 37 -0.02 1.45 2.68
C ASP A 37 0.30 1.74 4.15
N ARG A 38 0.92 0.75 4.79
CA ARG A 38 0.86 0.49 6.23
C ARG A 38 -0.56 0.17 6.71
N SER A 39 -0.69 -0.31 7.94
CA SER A 39 -1.96 -0.81 8.48
C SER A 39 -1.98 -0.71 10.01
N TRP A 40 -2.92 -1.39 10.65
CA TRP A 40 -2.94 -1.60 12.11
C TRP A 40 -1.64 -2.18 12.67
N TYR A 41 -0.78 -2.78 11.84
CA TYR A 41 0.55 -3.22 12.24
C TYR A 41 1.54 -2.08 12.55
N ASN A 42 1.15 -0.81 12.38
CA ASN A 42 1.91 0.31 12.92
C ASN A 42 2.21 0.13 14.42
N ARG A 43 1.28 -0.43 15.20
CA ARG A 43 1.47 -0.71 16.62
C ARG A 43 2.58 -1.73 16.90
N ALA A 44 2.65 -2.78 16.08
CA ALA A 44 3.67 -3.82 16.20
C ALA A 44 5.05 -3.40 15.70
N GLY A 45 5.15 -2.30 14.96
CA GLY A 45 6.39 -1.81 14.36
C GLY A 45 6.79 -0.43 14.90
N VAL A 46 6.38 0.62 14.20
CA VAL A 46 6.82 1.99 14.48
C VAL A 46 6.40 2.47 15.86
N GLU A 47 5.16 2.20 16.31
CA GLU A 47 4.73 2.69 17.63
C GLU A 47 5.51 1.99 18.76
N ARG A 48 5.78 0.69 18.63
CA ARG A 48 6.62 -0.04 19.58
C ARG A 48 8.04 0.49 19.62
N VAL A 49 8.68 0.59 18.46
CA VAL A 49 10.11 0.95 18.39
C VAL A 49 10.34 2.41 18.77
N MET A 50 9.39 3.30 18.47
CA MET A 50 9.51 4.74 18.75
C MET A 50 8.88 5.15 20.10
N GLY A 51 8.21 4.23 20.81
CA GLY A 51 7.57 4.52 22.10
C GLY A 51 6.28 5.34 21.98
N PHE A 52 5.53 5.18 20.89
CA PHE A 52 4.23 5.85 20.70
C PHE A 52 3.05 5.07 21.27
N CYS A 53 3.28 3.86 21.77
CA CYS A 53 2.30 3.08 22.52
C CYS A 53 2.91 2.57 23.83
N THR A 54 2.08 2.35 24.84
CA THR A 54 2.51 1.71 26.10
C THR A 54 2.68 0.19 25.91
N GLU A 55 3.33 -0.48 26.87
CA GLU A 55 3.46 -1.94 26.85
C GLU A 55 2.09 -2.61 26.88
N GLU A 56 1.15 -2.09 27.68
CA GLU A 56 -0.20 -2.61 27.81
C GLU A 56 -0.95 -2.50 26.48
N GLN A 57 -0.81 -1.39 25.76
CA GLN A 57 -1.42 -1.18 24.44
C GLN A 57 -0.83 -2.11 23.39
N TYR A 58 0.49 -2.36 23.45
CA TYR A 58 1.20 -3.27 22.55
C TYR A 58 0.77 -4.72 22.77
N GLU A 59 0.68 -5.18 24.01
CA GLU A 59 0.21 -6.52 24.34
C GLU A 59 -1.29 -6.70 24.05
N GLU A 60 -2.10 -5.67 24.29
CA GLU A 60 -3.53 -5.69 23.94
C GLU A 60 -3.74 -5.79 22.43
N PHE A 61 -2.90 -5.13 21.64
CA PHE A 61 -2.92 -5.27 20.18
C PHE A 61 -2.67 -6.71 19.75
N PHE A 62 -1.69 -7.41 20.33
CA PHE A 62 -1.44 -8.81 19.99
C PHE A 62 -2.53 -9.77 20.46
N ARG A 63 -3.25 -9.44 21.53
CA ARG A 63 -4.47 -10.20 21.90
C ARG A 63 -5.59 -9.96 20.89
N THR A 64 -5.74 -8.73 20.40
CA THR A 64 -6.87 -8.35 19.54
C THR A 64 -6.67 -8.71 18.07
N VAL A 65 -5.47 -8.48 17.51
CA VAL A 65 -5.27 -8.55 16.04
C VAL A 65 -5.59 -9.92 15.43
N PRO A 66 -5.24 -11.08 16.04
CA PRO A 66 -5.58 -12.36 15.44
C PRO A 66 -7.09 -12.60 15.40
N GLU A 67 -7.82 -12.18 16.44
CA GLU A 67 -9.28 -12.31 16.49
C GLU A 67 -9.95 -11.35 15.50
N PHE A 68 -9.46 -10.11 15.42
CA PHE A 68 -9.92 -9.15 14.43
C PHE A 68 -9.77 -9.68 13.00
N GLU A 69 -8.59 -10.19 12.65
CA GLU A 69 -8.34 -10.75 11.32
C GLU A 69 -9.18 -12.00 11.03
N LYS A 70 -9.38 -12.89 12.02
CA LYS A 70 -10.29 -14.03 11.90
C LYS A 70 -11.72 -13.58 11.60
N MET A 71 -12.21 -12.51 12.24
CA MET A 71 -13.55 -11.96 11.96
C MET A 71 -13.68 -11.47 10.52
N LEU A 72 -12.65 -10.81 9.97
CA LEU A 72 -12.64 -10.36 8.58
C LEU A 72 -12.69 -11.55 7.62
N VAL A 73 -11.83 -12.55 7.83
CA VAL A 73 -11.76 -13.75 6.97
C VAL A 73 -13.06 -14.55 7.02
N ARG A 74 -13.65 -14.73 8.21
CA ARG A 74 -14.96 -15.39 8.37
C ARG A 74 -16.11 -14.63 7.71
N SER A 75 -15.95 -13.33 7.49
CA SER A 75 -16.92 -12.49 6.78
C SER A 75 -16.72 -12.50 5.26
N GLY A 76 -15.81 -13.32 4.74
CA GLY A 76 -15.54 -13.45 3.31
C GLY A 76 -14.49 -12.48 2.76
N ILE A 77 -13.84 -11.67 3.61
CA ILE A 77 -12.74 -10.80 3.17
C ILE A 77 -11.47 -11.64 3.01
N GLN A 78 -10.92 -11.66 1.81
CA GLN A 78 -9.60 -12.25 1.57
C GLN A 78 -8.51 -11.30 2.08
N LEU A 79 -7.90 -11.65 3.22
CA LEU A 79 -6.84 -10.87 3.85
C LEU A 79 -5.46 -11.40 3.45
N VAL A 80 -4.65 -10.57 2.79
CA VAL A 80 -3.27 -10.89 2.40
C VAL A 80 -2.31 -9.89 3.03
N LYS A 81 -1.30 -10.39 3.77
CA LYS A 81 -0.33 -9.54 4.48
C LYS A 81 1.06 -9.71 3.87
N TYR A 82 1.68 -8.62 3.46
CA TYR A 82 3.02 -8.61 2.86
C TYR A 82 4.01 -7.85 3.73
N TRP A 83 5.16 -8.47 4.01
CA TRP A 83 6.33 -7.82 4.60
C TRP A 83 7.41 -7.67 3.53
N PHE A 84 7.72 -6.44 3.13
CA PHE A 84 8.82 -6.16 2.20
C PHE A 84 10.14 -6.11 2.97
N SER A 85 10.96 -7.13 2.80
CA SER A 85 12.26 -7.25 3.45
C SER A 85 13.35 -6.68 2.57
N ILE A 86 14.16 -5.79 3.13
CA ILE A 86 15.39 -5.29 2.48
C ILE A 86 16.57 -5.55 3.41
N SER A 87 17.76 -5.69 2.85
CA SER A 87 19.02 -5.70 3.61
C SER A 87 19.31 -4.31 4.20
N ASP A 88 20.11 -4.26 5.27
CA ASP A 88 20.58 -3.00 5.86
C ASP A 88 21.41 -2.19 4.84
N GLU A 89 22.21 -2.89 4.04
CA GLU A 89 22.99 -2.29 2.95
C GLU A 89 22.09 -1.62 1.91
N GLU A 90 21.08 -2.33 1.40
CA GLU A 90 20.14 -1.73 0.44
C GLU A 90 19.32 -0.59 1.08
N GLN A 91 18.95 -0.72 2.36
CA GLN A 91 18.29 0.37 3.08
C GLN A 91 19.19 1.62 3.10
N HIS A 92 20.48 1.45 3.41
CA HIS A 92 21.46 2.52 3.40
C HIS A 92 21.60 3.19 2.03
N LEU A 93 21.76 2.40 0.97
CA LEU A 93 21.85 2.90 -0.39
C LEU A 93 20.60 3.70 -0.79
N ARG A 94 19.41 3.24 -0.38
CA ARG A 94 18.15 3.96 -0.61
C ARG A 94 18.11 5.29 0.12
N PHE A 95 18.59 5.36 1.36
CA PHE A 95 18.67 6.62 2.10
C PHE A 95 19.60 7.61 1.42
N LEU A 96 20.82 7.18 1.05
CA LEU A 96 21.77 8.04 0.33
C LEU A 96 21.21 8.52 -1.01
N SER A 97 20.54 7.65 -1.76
CA SER A 97 19.89 8.02 -3.03
C SER A 97 18.79 9.07 -2.82
N ARG A 98 17.99 8.96 -1.74
CA ARG A 98 16.95 9.96 -1.42
C ARG A 98 17.55 11.30 -1.00
N ILE A 99 18.66 11.29 -0.25
CA ILE A 99 19.35 12.51 0.18
C ILE A 99 19.91 13.26 -1.04
N ARG A 100 20.50 12.54 -1.99
CA ARG A 100 21.17 13.12 -3.17
C ARG A 100 20.22 13.50 -4.32
N ASP A 101 18.98 13.01 -4.34
CA ASP A 101 18.01 13.26 -5.41
C ASP A 101 16.89 14.22 -4.93
N PRO A 102 16.88 15.49 -5.37
CA PRO A 102 15.89 16.48 -4.96
C PRO A 102 14.43 16.05 -5.20
N ARG A 103 14.19 15.18 -6.19
CA ARG A 103 12.83 14.68 -6.50
C ARG A 103 12.31 13.67 -5.47
N LYS A 104 13.19 13.17 -4.60
CA LYS A 104 12.87 12.13 -3.60
C LYS A 104 13.06 12.59 -2.16
N GLN A 105 13.66 13.76 -1.94
CA GLN A 105 13.94 14.31 -0.61
C GLN A 105 12.70 14.45 0.27
N TRP A 106 11.54 14.78 -0.33
CA TRP A 106 10.27 14.86 0.40
C TRP A 106 9.85 13.55 1.10
N LYS A 107 10.45 12.40 0.73
CA LYS A 107 10.22 11.08 1.36
C LYS A 107 11.09 10.84 2.59
N LEU A 108 11.91 11.81 3.00
CA LEU A 108 12.73 11.74 4.21
C LEU A 108 12.06 12.55 5.30
N SER A 109 11.58 11.87 6.32
CA SER A 109 11.16 12.49 7.58
C SER A 109 12.26 12.34 8.64
N PRO A 110 12.27 13.20 9.68
CA PRO A 110 13.14 12.99 10.85
C PRO A 110 13.00 11.58 11.45
N MET A 111 11.77 11.04 11.45
CA MET A 111 11.47 9.69 11.91
C MET A 111 12.16 8.60 11.07
N ASP A 112 12.29 8.80 9.75
CA ASP A 112 12.99 7.83 8.90
C ASP A 112 14.49 7.77 9.23
N LEU A 113 15.11 8.91 9.56
CA LEU A 113 16.53 8.94 9.97
C LEU A 113 16.75 8.26 11.32
N GLU A 114 15.85 8.48 12.27
CA GLU A 114 15.89 7.80 13.57
C GLU A 114 15.62 6.28 13.42
N SER A 115 14.77 5.89 12.48
CA SER A 115 14.49 4.46 12.25
C SER A 115 15.73 3.67 11.83
N ARG A 116 16.68 4.33 11.15
CA ARG A 116 17.95 3.72 10.73
C ARG A 116 18.82 3.33 11.93
N SER A 117 18.93 4.20 12.95
CA SER A 117 19.74 3.88 14.14
C SER A 117 19.12 2.77 14.99
N ARG A 118 17.82 2.49 14.81
CA ARG A 118 17.05 1.48 15.54
C ARG A 118 16.83 0.18 14.74
N TRP A 119 17.69 -0.13 13.76
CA TRP A 119 17.56 -1.30 12.88
C TRP A 119 17.27 -2.62 13.64
N GLU A 120 18.05 -2.91 14.69
CA GLU A 120 17.86 -4.12 15.49
C GLU A 120 16.52 -4.14 16.23
N ALA A 121 16.08 -3.00 16.74
CA ALA A 121 14.80 -2.90 17.43
C ALA A 121 13.63 -3.16 16.46
N TYR A 122 13.70 -2.63 15.23
CA TYR A 122 12.74 -2.98 14.18
C TYR A 122 12.80 -4.44 13.77
N THR A 123 14.00 -5.03 13.73
CA THR A 123 14.19 -6.46 13.42
C THR A 123 13.51 -7.35 14.45
N ARG A 124 13.72 -7.08 15.76
CA ARG A 124 13.05 -7.79 16.85
C ARG A 124 11.53 -7.58 16.83
N ALA A 125 11.07 -6.35 16.60
CA ALA A 125 9.65 -6.04 16.51
C ALA A 125 8.97 -6.81 15.35
N LYS A 126 9.63 -6.89 14.18
CA LYS A 126 9.19 -7.71 13.04
C LYS A 126 9.09 -9.19 13.42
N GLU A 127 10.10 -9.76 14.05
CA GLU A 127 10.12 -11.19 14.41
C GLU A 127 8.96 -11.55 15.34
N VAL A 128 8.76 -10.76 16.40
CA VAL A 128 7.63 -10.92 17.33
C VAL A 128 6.29 -10.76 16.60
N MET A 129 6.19 -9.78 15.70
CA MET A 129 4.98 -9.54 14.91
C MET A 129 4.62 -10.75 14.05
N LEU A 130 5.59 -11.31 13.33
CA LEU A 130 5.40 -12.48 12.47
C LEU A 130 5.04 -13.70 13.31
N GLU A 131 5.76 -13.96 14.39
CA GLU A 131 5.51 -15.10 15.28
C GLU A 131 4.09 -15.07 15.86
N ARG A 132 3.68 -13.92 16.41
CA ARG A 132 2.40 -13.81 17.14
C ARG A 132 1.17 -13.68 16.25
N THR A 133 1.35 -13.34 14.97
CA THR A 133 0.20 -12.98 14.09
C THR A 133 0.20 -13.69 12.74
N HIS A 134 1.17 -14.56 12.48
CA HIS A 134 1.08 -15.49 11.36
C HIS A 134 0.10 -16.63 11.70
N SER A 135 -0.86 -16.88 10.82
CA SER A 135 -1.75 -18.04 10.94
C SER A 135 -2.15 -18.57 9.57
N PRO A 136 -2.64 -19.82 9.45
CA PRO A 136 -3.11 -20.36 8.18
C PRO A 136 -4.23 -19.55 7.51
N GLN A 137 -5.05 -18.87 8.32
CA GLN A 137 -6.18 -18.07 7.87
C GLN A 137 -5.80 -16.62 7.53
N ALA A 138 -4.75 -16.08 8.17
CA ALA A 138 -4.21 -14.74 7.91
C ALA A 138 -2.68 -14.83 7.82
N ARG A 139 -2.19 -15.26 6.66
CA ARG A 139 -0.77 -15.53 6.42
C ARG A 139 0.02 -14.25 6.20
N TRP A 140 1.24 -14.26 6.72
CA TRP A 140 2.28 -13.31 6.33
C TRP A 140 3.13 -13.88 5.19
N TRP A 141 3.39 -13.05 4.19
CA TRP A 141 4.28 -13.34 3.08
C TRP A 141 5.45 -12.36 3.08
N VAL A 142 6.67 -12.88 3.04
CA VAL A 142 7.88 -12.05 2.97
C VAL A 142 8.27 -11.85 1.52
N VAL A 143 8.33 -10.60 1.08
CA VAL A 143 8.78 -10.22 -0.26
C VAL A 143 10.22 -9.74 -0.15
N GLN A 144 11.14 -10.46 -0.80
CA GLN A 144 12.54 -10.01 -0.91
C GLN A 144 12.59 -8.79 -1.83
N ALA A 145 12.96 -7.65 -1.26
CA ALA A 145 12.72 -6.34 -1.85
C ALA A 145 13.99 -5.55 -2.18
N ASP A 146 15.16 -6.19 -2.18
CA ASP A 146 16.42 -5.55 -2.54
C ASP A 146 16.40 -5.06 -3.99
N ASP A 147 16.08 -5.95 -4.94
CA ASP A 147 15.69 -5.54 -6.29
C ASP A 147 14.20 -5.13 -6.32
N LYS A 148 13.95 -3.82 -6.44
CA LYS A 148 12.60 -3.25 -6.50
C LYS A 148 11.76 -3.78 -7.66
N LYS A 149 12.36 -4.04 -8.83
CA LYS A 149 11.60 -4.46 -10.02
C LYS A 149 11.15 -5.92 -9.84
N ALA A 150 12.08 -6.79 -9.46
CA ALA A 150 11.78 -8.19 -9.16
C ALA A 150 10.74 -8.32 -8.04
N ALA A 151 10.91 -7.57 -6.94
CA ALA A 151 9.99 -7.57 -5.81
C ALA A 151 8.56 -7.22 -6.20
N ARG A 152 8.38 -6.21 -7.07
CA ARG A 152 7.06 -5.80 -7.56
C ARG A 152 6.42 -6.90 -8.40
N LEU A 153 7.17 -7.47 -9.35
CA LEU A 153 6.66 -8.52 -10.22
C LEU A 153 6.28 -9.76 -9.41
N ASN A 154 7.16 -10.23 -8.51
CA ASN A 154 6.88 -11.38 -7.65
C ASN A 154 5.69 -11.14 -6.71
N CYS A 155 5.55 -9.93 -6.16
CA CYS A 155 4.40 -9.60 -5.30
C CYS A 155 3.08 -9.61 -6.08
N ILE A 156 3.07 -9.07 -7.31
CA ILE A 156 1.88 -9.03 -8.17
C ILE A 156 1.53 -10.45 -8.62
N ASP A 157 2.51 -11.21 -9.11
CA ASP A 157 2.32 -12.60 -9.52
C ASP A 157 1.76 -13.47 -8.38
N HIS A 158 2.34 -13.37 -7.19
CA HIS A 158 1.82 -14.05 -6.00
C HIS A 158 0.40 -13.59 -5.65
N LEU A 159 0.09 -12.29 -5.71
CA LEU A 159 -1.26 -11.82 -5.42
C LEU A 159 -2.28 -12.41 -6.40
N LEU A 160 -1.93 -12.43 -7.69
CA LEU A 160 -2.77 -12.99 -8.75
C LEU A 160 -2.98 -14.49 -8.56
N SER A 161 -1.97 -15.25 -8.13
CA SER A 161 -2.11 -16.69 -7.87
C SER A 161 -3.02 -17.03 -6.68
N LEU A 162 -3.24 -16.09 -5.76
CA LEU A 162 -4.15 -16.26 -4.63
C LEU A 162 -5.63 -16.03 -5.00
N VAL A 163 -5.92 -15.45 -6.17
CA VAL A 163 -7.29 -15.12 -6.58
C VAL A 163 -7.65 -15.98 -7.78
N PRO A 164 -8.72 -16.79 -7.73
CA PRO A 164 -9.17 -17.54 -8.90
C PRO A 164 -9.85 -16.56 -9.88
N TYR A 165 -9.06 -15.99 -10.80
CA TYR A 165 -9.57 -15.13 -11.86
C TYR A 165 -9.60 -15.86 -13.20
N THR A 166 -10.52 -15.46 -14.06
CA THR A 166 -10.64 -15.94 -15.43
C THR A 166 -10.68 -14.76 -16.37
N GLU A 167 -10.35 -14.99 -17.63
CA GLU A 167 -10.63 -14.00 -18.67
C GLU A 167 -12.14 -13.78 -18.76
N ILE A 168 -12.53 -12.52 -18.89
CA ILE A 168 -13.91 -12.12 -19.10
C ILE A 168 -14.00 -11.69 -20.57
N PRO A 169 -14.95 -12.22 -21.36
CA PRO A 169 -15.13 -11.80 -22.74
C PRO A 169 -15.45 -10.31 -22.77
N HIS A 170 -14.64 -9.53 -23.49
CA HIS A 170 -14.92 -8.14 -23.78
C HIS A 170 -15.67 -8.05 -25.11
N ALA A 171 -16.70 -7.22 -25.17
CA ALA A 171 -17.34 -6.91 -26.44
C ALA A 171 -16.31 -6.23 -27.35
N GLU A 172 -16.22 -6.67 -28.61
CA GLU A 172 -15.42 -5.96 -29.60
C GLU A 172 -15.99 -4.55 -29.77
N VAL A 173 -15.12 -3.55 -29.64
CA VAL A 173 -15.50 -2.16 -29.88
C VAL A 173 -15.44 -1.94 -31.38
N GLU A 174 -16.60 -2.00 -32.04
CA GLU A 174 -16.71 -1.59 -33.44
C GLU A 174 -16.64 -0.06 -33.51
N LEU A 175 -15.61 0.45 -34.18
CA LEU A 175 -15.55 1.87 -34.53
C LEU A 175 -16.53 2.10 -35.69
N PRO A 176 -17.64 2.83 -35.49
CA PRO A 176 -18.59 3.06 -36.56
C PRO A 176 -17.91 3.79 -37.72
N GLU A 177 -18.37 3.53 -38.94
CA GLU A 177 -17.94 4.30 -40.09
C GLU A 177 -18.18 5.79 -39.86
N ARG A 178 -17.21 6.61 -40.27
CA ARG A 178 -17.34 8.05 -40.20
C ARG A 178 -18.49 8.51 -41.10
N VAL A 179 -19.53 9.07 -40.51
CA VAL A 179 -20.59 9.77 -41.25
C VAL A 179 -19.98 10.96 -42.00
N ARG A 180 -20.05 10.91 -43.34
CA ARG A 180 -19.62 12.02 -44.21
C ARG A 180 -20.85 12.74 -44.76
N ASN A 181 -21.13 13.92 -44.21
CA ASN A 181 -22.15 14.80 -44.76
C ASN A 181 -21.61 15.48 -46.01
N LYS A 182 -22.26 15.28 -47.16
CA LYS A 182 -21.85 15.87 -48.45
C LYS A 182 -21.83 17.41 -48.41
N ASP A 183 -22.69 18.00 -47.58
CA ASP A 183 -22.83 19.46 -47.44
C ASP A 183 -21.82 20.08 -46.46
N TYR A 184 -21.00 19.25 -45.80
CA TYR A 184 -20.01 19.71 -44.84
C TYR A 184 -18.61 19.74 -45.46
N SER A 185 -18.07 20.94 -45.63
CA SER A 185 -16.65 21.18 -45.91
C SER A 185 -16.01 21.88 -44.73
N ARG A 186 -14.93 21.29 -44.19
CA ARG A 186 -14.15 21.90 -43.11
C ARG A 186 -13.41 23.11 -43.70
N ARG A 187 -13.83 24.32 -43.33
CA ARG A 187 -13.08 25.53 -43.67
C ARG A 187 -11.77 25.55 -42.88
N PRO A 188 -10.65 25.97 -43.48
CA PRO A 188 -9.43 26.20 -42.71
C PRO A 188 -9.72 27.25 -41.63
N MET A 189 -9.28 26.96 -40.40
CA MET A 189 -9.40 27.93 -39.31
C MET A 189 -8.47 29.11 -39.60
N PRO A 190 -8.84 30.35 -39.25
CA PRO A 190 -7.92 31.47 -39.32
C PRO A 190 -6.68 31.26 -38.43
N ALA A 191 -5.54 31.80 -38.86
CA ALA A 191 -4.25 31.62 -38.19
C ALA A 191 -4.25 32.09 -36.71
N GLU A 192 -5.08 33.09 -36.38
CA GLU A 192 -5.25 33.64 -35.02
C GLU A 192 -5.82 32.64 -34.00
N PHE A 193 -6.50 31.58 -34.46
CA PHE A 193 -7.02 30.53 -33.59
C PHE A 193 -6.00 29.43 -33.30
N PHE A 194 -4.89 29.40 -34.03
CA PHE A 194 -3.81 28.48 -33.76
C PHE A 194 -2.82 29.12 -32.79
N ILE A 195 -2.43 28.34 -31.78
CA ILE A 195 -1.31 28.72 -30.95
C ILE A 195 -0.04 28.78 -31.81
N PRO A 196 0.93 29.68 -31.53
CA PRO A 196 2.21 29.68 -32.22
C PRO A 196 2.92 28.32 -32.04
N GLU A 197 3.25 27.67 -33.16
CA GLU A 197 4.10 26.47 -33.14
C GLU A 197 5.55 26.88 -32.90
N LYS A 198 6.19 26.30 -31.88
CA LYS A 198 7.53 26.66 -31.41
C LYS A 198 8.56 25.52 -31.60
N TYR A 199 8.12 24.31 -31.92
CA TYR A 199 8.92 23.11 -32.05
C TYR A 199 8.62 22.40 -33.35
#